data_AF-A0A4Y2FR14-F1
#
_entry.id   AF-A0A4Y2FR14-F1
#
_cell.length_a   1.000
_cell.length_b   1.000
_cell.length_c   1.000
_cell.angle_alpha   90.00
_cell.angle_beta   90.00
_cell.angle_gamma   90.00
#
_symmetry.space_group_name_H-M   'P 1'
#
loop_
_entity.id
_entity.type
_entity.pdbx_description
1 polymer ?
#
loop_
_entity_poly.entity_id
_entity_poly.type
_entity_poly.pdbx_seq_one_letter_code
_entity_poly.pdbx_strand_id
1 'polypeptide(L)'
;PPPWNLCPTLGNTGLIILGKARKCCVPGCNSNYNNTDNYVSSFTFLKDATRKNQWVKSINRANFIPSSTAVVCIKHFSSQFIIKEDRIVRDDCSELVVPRKIWKLTNDAYPSIFPNQPSYLSHEPSTSRKSPSERITALKMRDEQNFAGWCTNDTVNSFEIFQETYAKKLGDGWLNIRTDNFVLCYRLDINQCPSIVVSIKIYKDLTIEIWHDSVLLKTKSYHFILGEHNKCDRWTKFDSLLSWLAAFKPNDVKPNEKIEHAIHLIKDAYSQQDDNDKTLFFSVIIEQLKLTLSSKHIYSTEFLLLAAKFYFCYPAAYSFIRSSKILILPHPVYIKKLSNALKGPSSVSNNNHIMYLQKKNEMLSPHEKLICLLIDEIYVNPGLNYKGGKLLGKAENANQQANTIQAFMITSLFSKYKEIVALVPMKNQTADDLYCQTLKNAPKLSQKVLYPTSFEKQNVLLALNIFHESNSAALAHEAGEKEKDTMGTKEFTDQFLKWWNIVNVKNSEKGKRLKNPFFTQLGVKIK
;
A
#
# COMPACT_ATOMS: atom_id res chain seq x y z
N PRO A 1 -41.04 -12.50 -65.09
CA PRO A 1 -42.05 -13.10 -65.99
C PRO A 1 -43.49 -12.77 -65.56
N PRO A 2 -44.37 -12.27 -66.45
CA PRO A 2 -44.23 -11.29 -67.52
C PRO A 2 -44.99 -9.97 -67.20
N PRO A 3 -44.87 -8.91 -68.03
CA PRO A 3 -45.65 -7.68 -67.96
C PRO A 3 -47.01 -7.86 -68.67
N TRP A 4 -48.06 -7.24 -68.15
CA TRP A 4 -49.37 -7.15 -68.82
C TRP A 4 -49.83 -5.70 -68.94
N ASN A 5 -49.78 -5.22 -70.19
CA ASN A 5 -50.79 -4.47 -70.91
C ASN A 5 -51.45 -3.22 -70.30
N LEU A 6 -51.18 -2.10 -70.98
CA LEU A 6 -52.10 -1.00 -71.22
C LEU A 6 -53.48 -1.49 -71.65
N CYS A 7 -54.54 -0.82 -71.20
CA CYS A 7 -55.40 0.11 -71.98
C CYS A 7 -56.84 0.20 -71.37
N PRO A 8 -57.75 1.06 -71.85
CA PRO A 8 -58.08 2.35 -71.24
C PRO A 8 -59.60 2.43 -70.89
N THR A 9 -60.16 3.64 -70.93
CA THR A 9 -61.58 4.04 -70.77
C THR A 9 -61.93 4.43 -69.33
N LEU A 10 -62.57 5.57 -69.05
CA LEU A 10 -63.47 6.37 -69.86
C LEU A 10 -63.09 7.86 -69.73
N GLY A 11 -62.85 8.49 -70.87
CA GLY A 11 -63.15 9.90 -70.99
C GLY A 11 -64.65 10.07 -70.75
N ASN A 12 -65.00 10.78 -69.69
CA ASN A 12 -66.24 11.52 -69.68
C ASN A 12 -65.88 13.00 -69.70
N THR A 13 -66.08 13.55 -70.89
CA THR A 13 -66.24 14.95 -71.24
C THR A 13 -67.09 15.68 -70.19
N GLY A 14 -66.43 16.23 -69.18
CA GLY A 14 -66.99 17.26 -68.32
C GLY A 14 -66.57 18.62 -68.84
N LEU A 15 -67.35 19.13 -69.79
CA LEU A 15 -67.44 20.52 -70.22
C LEU A 15 -66.71 21.50 -69.26
N ILE A 16 -65.80 22.30 -69.80
CA ILE A 16 -65.33 23.53 -69.15
C ILE A 16 -66.55 24.46 -69.06
N ILE A 17 -67.35 24.29 -68.01
CA ILE A 17 -68.25 25.34 -67.57
C ILE A 17 -67.32 26.35 -66.92
N LEU A 18 -66.86 27.34 -67.70
CA LEU A 18 -66.50 28.66 -67.18
C LEU A 18 -67.77 29.23 -66.53
N GLY A 19 -68.08 28.69 -65.35
CA GLY A 19 -69.18 29.11 -64.52
C GLY A 19 -68.85 30.51 -64.04
N LYS A 20 -69.67 31.47 -64.48
CA LYS A 20 -69.75 32.85 -64.01
C LYS A 20 -69.14 32.99 -62.61
N ALA A 21 -68.08 33.81 -62.47
CA ALA A 21 -67.38 33.98 -61.21
C ALA A 21 -68.38 34.28 -60.09
N ARG A 22 -68.39 33.44 -59.04
CA ARG A 22 -69.36 33.57 -57.95
C ARG A 22 -68.97 34.76 -57.09
N LYS A 23 -69.93 35.64 -56.91
CA LYS A 23 -69.83 36.88 -56.13
C LYS A 23 -69.74 36.56 -54.64
N CYS A 24 -68.80 37.20 -53.94
CA CYS A 24 -68.66 37.03 -52.49
C CYS A 24 -69.93 37.49 -51.77
N CYS A 25 -70.42 36.72 -50.79
CA CYS A 25 -71.63 37.05 -50.04
C CYS A 25 -71.41 37.97 -48.82
N VAL A 26 -70.15 38.27 -48.49
CA VAL A 26 -69.77 39.12 -47.35
C VAL A 26 -70.12 40.59 -47.61
N PRO A 27 -70.84 41.28 -46.71
CA PRO A 27 -71.21 42.68 -46.89
C PRO A 27 -69.99 43.58 -47.10
N GLY A 28 -70.07 44.49 -48.08
CA GLY A 28 -68.99 45.41 -48.43
C GLY A 28 -67.88 44.79 -49.29
N CYS A 29 -67.93 43.49 -49.62
CA CYS A 29 -66.93 42.85 -50.47
C CYS A 29 -67.35 42.84 -51.95
N ASN A 30 -66.56 43.49 -52.82
CA ASN A 30 -66.80 43.54 -54.26
C ASN A 30 -66.03 42.46 -55.05
N SER A 31 -65.51 41.42 -54.37
CA SER A 31 -64.74 40.37 -55.04
C SER A 31 -65.64 39.59 -56.02
N ASN A 32 -65.15 39.44 -57.26
CA ASN A 32 -65.85 38.81 -58.38
C ASN A 32 -67.16 39.52 -58.81
N TYR A 33 -67.33 40.81 -58.46
CA TYR A 33 -68.31 41.71 -59.09
C TYR A 33 -67.70 42.36 -60.36
N ASN A 34 -68.52 42.93 -61.26
CA ASN A 34 -68.16 43.38 -62.62
C ASN A 34 -66.77 44.05 -62.75
N ASN A 35 -66.00 43.67 -63.79
CA ASN A 35 -64.73 44.24 -64.25
C ASN A 35 -63.62 44.41 -63.20
N THR A 36 -63.20 43.30 -62.59
CA THR A 36 -61.89 43.22 -61.94
C THR A 36 -61.01 42.21 -62.69
N ASP A 37 -59.87 42.65 -63.22
CA ASP A 37 -58.92 41.82 -64.00
C ASP A 37 -58.31 40.63 -63.22
N ASN A 38 -58.57 40.53 -61.92
CA ASN A 38 -58.03 39.48 -61.04
C ASN A 38 -59.14 38.63 -60.42
N TYR A 39 -59.30 37.39 -60.91
CA TYR A 39 -60.17 36.39 -60.31
C TYR A 39 -59.71 36.04 -58.89
N VAL A 40 -60.63 36.10 -57.92
CA VAL A 40 -60.34 35.75 -56.53
C VAL A 40 -60.97 34.40 -56.18
N SER A 41 -60.15 33.46 -55.72
CA SER A 41 -60.60 32.15 -55.22
C SER A 41 -61.70 32.32 -54.16
N SER A 42 -62.78 31.56 -54.32
CA SER A 42 -63.94 31.60 -53.43
C SER A 42 -64.32 30.21 -52.97
N PHE A 43 -64.79 30.12 -51.73
CA PHE A 43 -65.10 28.89 -51.04
C PHE A 43 -66.60 28.80 -50.76
N THR A 44 -67.19 27.64 -51.02
CA THR A 44 -68.59 27.34 -50.69
C THR A 44 -68.72 26.97 -49.22
N PHE A 45 -69.88 27.25 -48.62
CA PHE A 45 -70.21 26.79 -47.27
C PHE A 45 -70.13 25.26 -47.18
N LEU A 46 -69.56 24.77 -46.08
CA LEU A 46 -69.47 23.33 -45.76
C LEU A 46 -70.87 22.74 -45.57
N LYS A 47 -71.03 21.43 -45.84
CA LYS A 47 -72.29 20.70 -45.63
C LYS A 47 -72.65 20.54 -44.15
N ASP A 48 -71.65 20.59 -43.25
CA ASP A 48 -71.83 20.48 -41.81
C ASP A 48 -72.62 21.69 -41.26
N ALA A 49 -73.76 21.42 -40.64
CA ALA A 49 -74.68 22.42 -40.13
C ALA A 49 -74.04 23.31 -39.06
N THR A 50 -73.16 22.76 -38.21
CA THR A 50 -72.52 23.51 -37.12
C THR A 50 -71.57 24.58 -37.65
N ARG A 51 -70.71 24.21 -38.61
CA ARG A 51 -69.74 25.09 -39.25
C ARG A 51 -70.39 26.07 -40.21
N LYS A 52 -71.43 25.64 -40.93
CA LYS A 52 -72.25 26.54 -41.74
C LYS A 52 -72.84 27.66 -40.87
N ASN A 53 -73.36 27.32 -39.68
CA ASN A 53 -73.84 28.31 -38.72
C ASN A 53 -72.71 29.18 -38.16
N GLN A 54 -71.51 28.65 -37.96
CA GLN A 54 -70.34 29.44 -37.54
C GLN A 54 -69.98 30.50 -38.59
N TRP A 55 -69.93 30.14 -39.88
CA TRP A 55 -69.69 31.11 -40.95
C TRP A 55 -70.80 32.15 -41.06
N VAL A 56 -72.06 31.75 -40.94
CA VAL A 56 -73.21 32.68 -40.95
C VAL A 56 -73.14 33.64 -39.77
N LYS A 57 -72.77 33.17 -38.57
CA LYS A 57 -72.56 34.02 -37.39
C LYS A 57 -71.39 34.99 -37.58
N SER A 58 -70.29 34.54 -38.20
CA SER A 58 -69.13 35.40 -38.49
C SER A 58 -69.44 36.47 -39.54
N ILE A 59 -70.31 36.18 -40.50
CA ILE A 59 -70.71 37.12 -41.54
C ILE A 59 -71.85 37.98 -40.98
N ASN A 60 -71.53 39.19 -40.54
CA ASN A 60 -72.47 40.14 -39.94
C ASN A 60 -73.51 40.68 -40.93
N ARG A 61 -74.45 39.82 -41.35
CA ARG A 61 -75.54 40.15 -42.27
C ARG A 61 -76.85 39.71 -41.64
N ALA A 62 -77.72 40.69 -41.35
CA ALA A 62 -79.02 40.45 -40.74
C ALA A 62 -79.86 39.46 -41.56
N ASN A 63 -80.44 38.47 -40.89
CA ASN A 63 -81.34 37.45 -41.46
C ASN A 63 -80.76 36.70 -42.69
N PHE A 64 -79.43 36.51 -42.74
CA PHE A 64 -78.78 35.86 -43.87
C PHE A 64 -78.96 34.34 -43.85
N ILE A 65 -79.67 33.82 -44.85
CA ILE A 65 -79.76 32.39 -45.13
C ILE A 65 -78.92 32.11 -46.39
N PRO A 66 -77.77 31.43 -46.27
CA PRO A 66 -76.90 31.17 -47.42
C PRO A 66 -77.58 30.21 -48.41
N SER A 67 -77.75 30.67 -49.66
CA SER A 67 -78.19 29.84 -50.78
C SER A 67 -77.14 28.79 -51.14
N SER A 68 -77.51 27.78 -51.93
CA SER A 68 -76.58 26.77 -52.48
C SER A 68 -75.47 27.35 -53.35
N THR A 69 -75.61 28.62 -53.77
CA THR A 69 -74.65 29.36 -54.59
C THR A 69 -73.84 30.39 -53.81
N ALA A 70 -74.10 30.57 -52.51
CA ALA A 70 -73.38 31.51 -51.66
C ALA A 70 -71.91 31.08 -51.46
N VAL A 71 -70.98 32.02 -51.64
CA VAL A 71 -69.54 31.79 -51.47
C VAL A 71 -68.88 32.93 -50.70
N VAL A 72 -67.77 32.63 -50.03
CA VAL A 72 -66.91 33.61 -49.35
C VAL A 72 -65.55 33.61 -50.03
N CYS A 73 -65.01 34.78 -50.39
CA CYS A 73 -63.71 34.86 -51.04
C CYS A 73 -62.56 34.67 -50.04
N ILE A 74 -61.39 34.27 -50.54
CA ILE A 74 -60.21 33.97 -49.72
C ILE A 74 -59.74 35.12 -48.84
N LYS A 75 -60.00 36.38 -49.23
CA LYS A 75 -59.59 37.59 -48.48
C LYS A 75 -60.17 37.63 -47.06
N HIS A 76 -61.20 36.83 -46.78
CA HIS A 76 -61.85 36.79 -45.47
C HIS A 76 -61.31 35.72 -44.53
N PHE A 77 -60.37 34.89 -44.98
CA PHE A 77 -59.75 33.83 -44.18
C PHE A 77 -58.31 34.18 -43.83
N SER A 78 -57.90 33.88 -42.60
CA SER A 78 -56.49 33.92 -42.22
C SER A 78 -55.67 32.90 -43.02
N SER A 79 -54.40 33.22 -43.30
CA SER A 79 -53.46 32.36 -44.01
C SER A 79 -53.32 30.97 -43.36
N GLN A 80 -53.46 30.88 -42.04
CA GLN A 80 -53.39 29.62 -41.28
C GLN A 80 -54.49 28.62 -41.66
N PHE A 81 -55.61 29.10 -42.20
CA PHE A 81 -56.75 28.27 -42.61
C PHE A 81 -56.69 27.86 -44.09
N ILE A 82 -55.69 28.32 -44.85
CA ILE A 82 -55.62 28.12 -46.30
C ILE A 82 -54.57 27.06 -46.63
N ILE A 83 -55.03 25.91 -47.11
CA ILE A 83 -54.20 24.80 -47.58
C ILE A 83 -53.85 25.03 -49.05
N LYS A 84 -52.62 25.48 -49.30
CA LYS A 84 -52.07 25.71 -50.65
C LYS A 84 -51.32 24.50 -51.23
N GLU A 85 -50.88 23.58 -50.38
CA GLU A 85 -50.02 22.44 -50.73
C GLU A 85 -50.53 21.17 -50.06
N ASP A 86 -50.40 20.03 -50.72
CA ASP A 86 -50.57 18.71 -50.12
C ASP A 86 -49.20 18.16 -49.71
N ARG A 87 -49.10 17.67 -48.48
CA ARG A 87 -47.91 17.04 -47.93
C ARG A 87 -48.19 15.57 -47.68
N ILE A 88 -47.37 14.69 -48.25
CA ILE A 88 -47.42 13.24 -48.03
C ILE A 88 -46.04 12.81 -47.56
N VAL A 89 -45.96 12.24 -46.36
CA VAL A 89 -44.72 11.62 -45.84
C VAL A 89 -44.62 10.22 -46.42
N ARG A 90 -43.52 9.90 -47.09
CA ARG A 90 -43.23 8.56 -47.61
C ARG A 90 -42.64 7.68 -46.50
N ASP A 91 -42.60 6.37 -46.73
CA ASP A 91 -42.08 5.38 -45.77
C ASP A 91 -40.59 5.59 -45.40
N ASP A 92 -39.84 6.33 -46.23
CA ASP A 92 -38.44 6.72 -46.00
C ASP A 92 -38.30 8.04 -45.20
N CYS A 93 -39.38 8.55 -44.61
CA CYS A 93 -39.46 9.83 -43.92
C CYS A 93 -39.19 11.06 -44.80
N SER A 94 -39.17 10.94 -46.13
CA SER A 94 -39.10 12.08 -47.05
C SER A 94 -40.48 12.71 -47.26
N GLU A 95 -40.57 14.06 -47.23
CA GLU A 95 -41.80 14.80 -47.49
C GLU A 95 -41.95 15.10 -49.00
N LEU A 96 -43.05 14.61 -49.61
CA LEU A 96 -43.48 15.06 -50.93
C LEU A 96 -44.47 16.21 -50.77
N VAL A 97 -44.09 17.40 -51.25
CA VAL A 97 -44.92 18.61 -51.22
C VAL A 97 -45.41 18.91 -52.64
N VAL A 98 -46.73 18.88 -52.85
CA VAL A 98 -47.36 19.15 -54.15
C VAL A 98 -48.26 20.40 -54.05
N PRO A 99 -48.01 21.47 -54.83
CA PRO A 99 -48.87 22.65 -54.82
C PRO A 99 -50.24 22.34 -55.42
N ARG A 100 -51.32 22.78 -54.76
CA ARG A 100 -52.69 22.56 -55.22
C ARG A 100 -53.06 23.58 -56.31
N LYS A 101 -53.64 23.10 -57.41
CA LYS A 101 -54.27 23.95 -58.44
C LYS A 101 -55.52 24.69 -57.93
N ILE A 102 -56.22 24.13 -56.94
CA ILE A 102 -57.36 24.74 -56.24
C ILE A 102 -57.08 24.67 -54.74
N TRP A 103 -56.94 25.83 -54.11
CA TRP A 103 -56.71 25.92 -52.67
C TRP A 103 -57.92 25.37 -51.89
N LYS A 104 -57.66 24.80 -50.71
CA LYS A 104 -58.70 24.31 -49.78
C LYS A 104 -58.62 25.04 -48.46
N LEU A 105 -59.71 25.04 -47.71
CA LEU A 105 -59.69 25.50 -46.33
C LEU A 105 -59.48 24.31 -45.40
N THR A 106 -58.86 24.56 -44.24
CA THR A 106 -58.83 23.60 -43.15
C THR A 106 -60.27 23.35 -42.66
N ASN A 107 -60.50 22.20 -42.02
CA ASN A 107 -61.83 21.80 -41.59
C ASN A 107 -62.44 22.79 -40.56
N ASP A 108 -61.60 23.41 -39.73
CA ASP A 108 -61.93 24.38 -38.69
C ASP A 108 -61.92 25.85 -39.18
N ALA A 109 -61.71 26.09 -40.47
CA ALA A 109 -61.64 27.43 -41.03
C ALA A 109 -62.95 28.21 -40.86
N TYR A 110 -62.85 29.49 -40.51
CA TYR A 110 -63.98 30.42 -40.52
C TYR A 110 -63.54 31.82 -41.01
N PRO A 111 -64.46 32.62 -41.59
CA PRO A 111 -64.15 33.98 -41.99
C PRO A 111 -63.94 34.86 -40.75
N SER A 112 -62.76 35.47 -40.61
CA SER A 112 -62.43 36.32 -39.47
C SER A 112 -61.89 37.70 -39.89
N ILE A 113 -61.61 37.90 -41.18
CA ILE A 113 -61.01 39.12 -41.72
C ILE A 113 -62.04 39.84 -42.61
N PHE A 114 -62.38 41.09 -42.30
CA PHE A 114 -63.42 41.87 -43.00
C PHE A 114 -62.89 43.28 -43.32
N PRO A 115 -62.06 43.43 -44.37
CA PRO A 115 -61.31 44.68 -44.62
C PRO A 115 -62.19 45.89 -44.93
N ASN A 116 -63.43 45.68 -45.42
CA ASN A 116 -64.37 46.73 -45.80
C ASN A 116 -65.46 46.96 -44.75
N GLN A 117 -65.25 46.48 -43.51
CA GLN A 117 -66.16 46.64 -42.38
C GLN A 117 -65.41 47.27 -41.20
N PRO A 118 -66.11 47.79 -40.18
CA PRO A 118 -65.46 48.34 -38.99
C PRO A 118 -64.42 47.37 -38.39
N SER A 119 -63.27 47.90 -37.97
CA SER A 119 -62.11 47.11 -37.54
C SER A 119 -62.42 46.11 -36.42
N TYR A 120 -63.35 46.44 -35.53
CA TYR A 120 -63.76 45.58 -34.41
C TYR A 120 -64.46 44.28 -34.84
N LEU A 121 -64.92 44.17 -36.10
CA LEU A 121 -65.51 42.94 -36.65
C LEU A 121 -64.45 42.00 -37.23
N SER A 122 -63.22 42.49 -37.47
CA SER A 122 -62.10 41.71 -37.97
C SER A 122 -61.17 41.31 -36.83
N HIS A 123 -60.77 40.05 -36.77
CA HIS A 123 -59.74 39.60 -35.85
C HIS A 123 -58.85 38.53 -36.49
N GLU A 124 -57.57 38.56 -36.17
CA GLU A 124 -56.68 37.44 -36.46
C GLU A 124 -56.90 36.33 -35.41
N PRO A 125 -57.10 35.08 -35.84
CA PRO A 125 -57.21 33.95 -34.92
C PRO A 125 -55.88 33.74 -34.18
N SER A 126 -55.95 33.33 -32.91
CA SER A 126 -54.78 33.08 -32.07
C SER A 126 -53.90 31.95 -32.63
N THR A 127 -52.57 32.10 -32.50
CA THR A 127 -51.61 31.04 -32.84
C THR A 127 -51.85 29.78 -32.01
N SER A 128 -51.77 28.61 -32.66
CA SER A 128 -52.00 27.33 -32.00
C SER A 128 -50.98 27.09 -30.87
N ARG A 129 -51.45 26.51 -29.77
CA ARG A 129 -50.61 26.16 -28.62
C ARG A 129 -49.64 25.05 -29.00
N LYS A 130 -48.35 25.21 -28.69
CA LYS A 130 -47.33 24.14 -28.84
C LYS A 130 -47.79 22.85 -28.17
N SER A 131 -47.52 21.72 -28.80
CA SER A 131 -47.95 20.41 -28.30
C SER A 131 -47.33 20.10 -26.93
N PRO A 132 -47.97 19.28 -26.08
CA PRO A 132 -47.39 18.85 -24.81
C PRO A 132 -46.00 18.22 -24.96
N SER A 133 -45.78 17.45 -26.04
CA SER A 133 -44.50 16.81 -26.35
C SER A 133 -43.40 17.84 -26.60
N GLU A 134 -43.64 18.86 -27.42
CA GLU A 134 -42.67 19.94 -27.68
C GLU A 134 -42.28 20.70 -26.40
N ARG A 135 -43.25 20.92 -25.49
CA ARG A 135 -42.97 21.57 -24.20
C ARG A 135 -42.07 20.71 -23.32
N ILE A 136 -42.31 19.40 -23.24
CA ILE A 136 -41.50 18.48 -22.44
C ILE A 136 -40.07 18.41 -22.98
N THR A 137 -39.91 18.29 -24.30
CA THR A 137 -38.57 18.25 -24.92
C THR A 137 -37.80 19.54 -24.67
N ALA A 138 -38.43 20.70 -24.79
CA ALA A 138 -37.79 21.99 -24.52
C ALA A 138 -37.37 22.14 -23.04
N LEU A 139 -38.15 21.62 -22.09
CA LEU A 139 -37.79 21.60 -20.68
C LEU A 139 -36.58 20.70 -20.43
N LYS A 140 -36.59 19.46 -20.96
CA LYS A 140 -35.45 18.53 -20.84
C LYS A 140 -34.16 19.12 -21.40
N MET A 141 -34.22 19.73 -22.60
CA MET A 141 -33.05 20.38 -23.21
C MET A 141 -32.50 21.52 -22.34
N ARG A 142 -33.39 22.32 -21.71
CA ARG A 142 -32.97 23.37 -20.79
C ARG A 142 -32.29 22.79 -19.55
N ASP A 143 -32.86 21.74 -18.98
CA ASP A 143 -32.30 21.09 -17.79
C ASP A 143 -30.94 20.45 -18.09
N GLU A 144 -30.79 19.81 -19.26
CA GLU A 144 -29.50 19.28 -19.75
C GLU A 144 -28.47 20.39 -19.98
N GLN A 145 -28.87 21.53 -20.57
CA GLN A 145 -27.98 22.68 -20.75
C GLN A 145 -27.53 23.27 -19.41
N ASN A 146 -28.45 23.42 -18.45
CA ASN A 146 -28.14 23.89 -17.11
C ASN A 146 -27.18 22.92 -16.39
N PHE A 147 -27.43 21.61 -16.52
CA PHE A 147 -26.57 20.59 -15.93
C PHE A 147 -25.17 20.57 -16.56
N ALA A 148 -25.07 20.70 -17.89
CA ALA A 148 -23.78 20.80 -18.58
C ALA A 148 -23.01 22.05 -18.18
N GLY A 149 -23.69 23.20 -18.04
CA GLY A 149 -23.10 24.42 -17.53
C GLY A 149 -22.60 24.27 -16.09
N TRP A 150 -23.38 23.60 -15.23
CA TRP A 150 -22.97 23.31 -13.86
C TRP A 150 -21.74 22.37 -13.80
N CYS A 151 -21.72 21.28 -14.57
CA CYS A 151 -20.58 20.37 -14.63
C CYS A 151 -19.29 21.08 -15.09
N THR A 152 -19.40 21.98 -16.06
CA THR A 152 -18.27 22.76 -16.56
C THR A 152 -17.72 23.69 -15.47
N ASN A 153 -18.60 24.32 -14.69
CA ASN A 153 -18.22 25.18 -13.57
C ASN A 153 -17.68 24.41 -12.36
N ASP A 154 -18.10 23.16 -12.17
CA ASP A 154 -17.62 22.29 -11.09
C ASP A 154 -16.20 21.75 -11.37
N THR A 155 -15.78 21.71 -12.63
CA THR A 155 -14.50 21.08 -13.01
C THR A 155 -13.31 22.00 -12.71
N VAL A 156 -12.27 21.44 -12.09
CA VAL A 156 -10.98 22.10 -11.84
C VAL A 156 -10.01 21.68 -12.94
N ASN A 157 -9.89 22.50 -13.98
CA ASN A 157 -9.11 22.14 -15.19
C ASN A 157 -7.60 22.30 -15.01
N SER A 158 -7.16 23.18 -14.11
CA SER A 158 -5.73 23.42 -13.86
C SER A 158 -5.48 23.92 -12.44
N PHE A 159 -4.22 23.81 -12.00
CA PHE A 159 -3.78 24.28 -10.70
C PHE A 159 -3.87 25.81 -10.58
N GLU A 160 -3.63 26.53 -11.68
CA GLU A 160 -3.72 27.99 -11.73
C GLU A 160 -5.16 28.46 -11.46
N ILE A 161 -6.14 27.82 -12.11
CA ILE A 161 -7.58 28.10 -11.87
C ILE A 161 -7.94 27.78 -10.42
N PHE A 162 -7.41 26.68 -9.88
CA PHE A 162 -7.61 26.32 -8.48
C PHE A 162 -7.10 27.45 -7.57
N GLN A 163 -5.85 27.90 -7.76
CA GLN A 163 -5.21 28.97 -6.96
C GLN A 163 -6.00 30.28 -6.94
N GLU A 164 -6.66 30.65 -8.04
CA GLU A 164 -7.45 31.88 -8.12
C GLU A 164 -8.73 31.83 -7.28
N THR A 165 -9.34 30.64 -7.14
CA THR A 165 -10.73 30.52 -6.69
C THR A 165 -10.91 29.74 -5.38
N TYR A 166 -9.99 28.86 -5.00
CA TYR A 166 -10.13 28.00 -3.80
C TYR A 166 -10.34 28.79 -2.50
N ALA A 167 -9.72 29.98 -2.38
CA ALA A 167 -9.80 30.79 -1.17
C ALA A 167 -11.22 31.31 -0.90
N LYS A 168 -12.06 31.47 -1.94
CA LYS A 168 -13.47 31.85 -1.76
C LYS A 168 -14.32 30.70 -1.23
N LYS A 169 -13.84 29.46 -1.39
CA LYS A 169 -14.51 28.22 -0.95
C LYS A 169 -14.07 27.79 0.46
N LEU A 170 -12.95 28.31 0.95
CA LEU A 170 -12.52 28.08 2.33
C LEU A 170 -13.49 28.79 3.27
N GLY A 171 -14.09 28.02 4.19
CA GLY A 171 -14.95 28.58 5.24
C GLY A 171 -14.14 29.26 6.35
N ASP A 172 -14.86 29.88 7.28
CA ASP A 172 -14.26 30.56 8.43
C ASP A 172 -13.39 29.62 9.26
N GLY A 173 -12.23 30.11 9.70
CA GLY A 173 -11.26 29.37 10.52
C GLY A 173 -10.20 28.57 9.74
N TRP A 174 -10.26 28.53 8.41
CA TRP A 174 -9.19 28.00 7.56
C TRP A 174 -8.18 29.08 7.19
N LEU A 175 -6.91 28.78 7.40
CA LEU A 175 -5.78 29.55 6.90
C LEU A 175 -5.23 28.90 5.63
N ASN A 176 -4.58 29.68 4.78
CA ASN A 176 -3.98 29.15 3.56
C ASN A 176 -2.67 29.84 3.19
N ILE A 177 -1.80 29.09 2.54
CA ILE A 177 -0.52 29.53 1.97
C ILE A 177 -0.49 29.11 0.51
N ARG A 178 -0.14 30.06 -0.36
CA ARG A 178 0.04 29.83 -1.81
C ARG A 178 1.52 29.77 -2.12
N THR A 179 1.92 28.76 -2.88
CA THR A 179 3.25 28.64 -3.49
C THR A 179 3.12 28.23 -4.94
N ASP A 180 4.19 28.31 -5.72
CA ASP A 180 4.19 27.92 -7.14
C ASP A 180 3.93 26.42 -7.36
N ASN A 181 4.25 25.59 -6.36
CA ASN A 181 4.21 24.13 -6.48
C ASN A 181 3.04 23.47 -5.74
N PHE A 182 2.51 24.14 -4.71
CA PHE A 182 1.40 23.62 -3.91
C PHE A 182 0.60 24.74 -3.23
N VAL A 183 -0.64 24.41 -2.89
CA VAL A 183 -1.49 25.19 -1.98
C VAL A 183 -1.60 24.42 -0.67
N LEU A 184 -1.38 25.11 0.45
CA LEU A 184 -1.58 24.54 1.79
C LEU A 184 -2.78 25.23 2.44
N CYS A 185 -3.75 24.44 2.88
CA CYS A 185 -4.90 24.90 3.66
C CYS A 185 -4.85 24.23 5.05
N TYR A 186 -4.99 24.97 6.14
CA TYR A 186 -4.86 24.40 7.48
C TYR A 186 -5.71 25.11 8.53
N ARG A 187 -5.96 24.43 9.64
CA ARG A 187 -6.67 24.94 10.83
C ARG A 187 -5.76 24.87 12.05
N LEU A 188 -5.79 25.92 12.86
CA LEU A 188 -5.01 26.01 14.10
C LEU A 188 -5.90 25.79 15.31
N ASP A 189 -5.35 25.08 16.30
CA ASP A 189 -5.82 25.15 17.68
C ASP A 189 -4.85 26.05 18.46
N ILE A 190 -5.40 27.09 19.06
CA ILE A 190 -4.68 28.12 19.82
C ILE A 190 -4.99 28.06 21.32
N ASN A 191 -5.74 27.06 21.78
CA ASN A 191 -6.11 26.94 23.20
C ASN A 191 -4.90 26.61 24.09
N GLN A 192 -3.89 25.91 23.54
CA GLN A 192 -2.64 25.59 24.20
C GLN A 192 -1.45 26.11 23.35
N CYS A 193 -0.35 25.35 23.28
CA CYS A 193 0.69 25.59 22.29
C CYS A 193 0.05 25.54 20.88
N PRO A 194 0.17 26.60 20.07
CA PRO A 194 -0.43 26.64 18.75
C PRO A 194 -0.03 25.41 17.92
N SER A 195 -1.03 24.63 17.55
CA SER A 195 -0.82 23.38 16.81
C SER A 195 -1.76 23.31 15.62
N ILE A 196 -1.30 22.64 14.56
CA ILE A 196 -2.10 22.45 13.36
C ILE A 196 -2.99 21.22 13.58
N VAL A 197 -4.30 21.44 13.71
CA VAL A 197 -5.29 20.37 13.90
C VAL A 197 -5.46 19.60 12.60
N VAL A 198 -5.64 20.30 11.49
CA VAL A 198 -5.82 19.72 10.16
C VAL A 198 -5.01 20.52 9.17
N SER A 199 -4.31 19.84 8.26
CA SER A 199 -3.74 20.47 7.07
C SER A 199 -4.00 19.64 5.82
N ILE A 200 -4.19 20.35 4.72
CA ILE A 200 -4.44 19.82 3.38
C ILE A 200 -3.39 20.46 2.47
N LYS A 201 -2.56 19.63 1.85
CA LYS A 201 -1.60 20.07 0.84
C LYS A 201 -2.06 19.58 -0.52
N ILE A 202 -2.32 20.53 -1.42
CA ILE A 202 -2.74 20.29 -2.80
C ILE A 202 -1.57 20.60 -3.72
N TYR A 203 -1.11 19.60 -4.47
CA TYR A 203 0.01 19.73 -5.40
C TYR A 203 -0.45 20.24 -6.78
N LYS A 204 0.53 20.62 -7.62
CA LYS A 204 0.30 21.12 -8.98
C LYS A 204 -0.48 20.16 -9.89
N ASP A 205 -0.41 18.86 -9.65
CA ASP A 205 -1.18 17.84 -10.38
C ASP A 205 -2.58 17.58 -9.79
N LEU A 206 -3.01 18.44 -8.85
CA LEU A 206 -4.24 18.38 -8.07
C LEU A 206 -4.33 17.17 -7.12
N THR A 207 -3.21 16.49 -6.83
CA THR A 207 -3.19 15.45 -5.79
C THR A 207 -3.19 16.06 -4.40
N ILE A 208 -3.77 15.35 -3.43
CA ILE A 208 -3.96 15.86 -2.07
C ILE A 208 -3.34 14.96 -1.01
N GLU A 209 -2.54 15.56 -0.12
CA GLU A 209 -2.12 14.95 1.14
C GLU A 209 -2.80 15.67 2.32
N ILE A 210 -3.18 14.90 3.33
CA ILE A 210 -3.93 15.40 4.48
C ILE A 210 -3.26 14.94 5.76
N TRP A 211 -3.07 15.87 6.70
CA TRP A 211 -2.63 15.58 8.04
C TRP A 211 -3.70 15.97 9.06
N HIS A 212 -3.82 15.16 10.11
CA HIS A 212 -4.62 15.46 11.28
C HIS A 212 -3.74 15.30 12.53
N ASP A 213 -3.63 16.34 13.37
CA ASP A 213 -2.74 16.39 14.53
C ASP A 213 -1.31 15.92 14.21
N SER A 214 -0.74 16.42 13.11
CA SER A 214 0.57 16.02 12.55
C SER A 214 0.68 14.58 11.99
N VAL A 215 -0.38 13.76 12.09
CA VAL A 215 -0.41 12.41 11.53
C VAL A 215 -0.89 12.45 10.07
N LEU A 216 -0.06 11.93 9.16
CA LEU A 216 -0.42 11.79 7.74
C LEU A 216 -1.50 10.71 7.56
N LEU A 217 -2.65 11.08 7.02
CA LEU A 217 -3.73 10.15 6.72
C LEU A 217 -3.39 9.34 5.46
N LYS A 218 -3.66 8.03 5.46
CA LYS A 218 -3.49 7.22 4.25
C LYS A 218 -4.53 7.62 3.21
N THR A 219 -4.13 7.64 1.94
CA THR A 219 -5.00 7.93 0.78
C THR A 219 -6.30 7.12 0.76
N LYS A 220 -6.24 5.85 1.21
CA LYS A 220 -7.42 4.97 1.35
C LYS A 220 -8.49 5.52 2.29
N SER A 221 -8.13 6.36 3.26
CA SER A 221 -9.05 6.89 4.26
C SER A 221 -9.99 7.96 3.70
N TYR A 222 -9.64 8.61 2.58
CA TYR A 222 -10.45 9.66 1.92
C TYR A 222 -10.68 9.41 0.42
N HIS A 223 -10.40 8.19 -0.03
CA HIS A 223 -10.64 7.72 -1.39
C HIS A 223 -12.11 7.76 -1.82
N PHE A 224 -13.03 7.62 -0.86
CA PHE A 224 -14.47 7.73 -1.14
C PHE A 224 -14.89 9.14 -1.63
N ILE A 225 -14.05 10.16 -1.42
CA ILE A 225 -14.24 11.52 -1.91
C ILE A 225 -13.44 11.77 -3.19
N LEU A 226 -12.12 11.50 -3.16
CA LEU A 226 -11.21 11.89 -4.25
C LEU A 226 -11.06 10.82 -5.35
N GLY A 227 -11.48 9.58 -5.11
CA GLY A 227 -11.33 8.44 -6.01
C GLY A 227 -9.92 7.84 -6.01
N GLU A 228 -9.67 6.91 -6.94
CA GLU A 228 -8.42 6.13 -7.00
C GLU A 228 -7.15 6.95 -7.21
N HIS A 229 -7.25 8.01 -8.00
CA HIS A 229 -6.11 8.85 -8.31
C HIS A 229 -5.84 9.92 -7.27
N ASN A 230 -6.68 10.03 -6.22
CA ASN A 230 -6.51 10.99 -5.15
C ASN A 230 -6.41 12.45 -5.64
N LYS A 231 -7.15 12.77 -6.72
CA LYS A 231 -7.13 14.07 -7.38
C LYS A 231 -8.38 14.87 -7.08
N CYS A 232 -8.18 16.16 -6.84
CA CYS A 232 -9.23 17.15 -6.68
C CYS A 232 -9.51 17.86 -8.00
N ASP A 233 -10.10 17.12 -8.93
CA ASP A 233 -10.51 17.57 -10.27
C ASP A 233 -11.89 18.26 -10.29
N ARG A 234 -12.57 18.35 -9.14
CA ARG A 234 -13.90 18.97 -9.01
C ARG A 234 -14.03 19.79 -7.72
N TRP A 235 -14.76 20.89 -7.78
CA TRP A 235 -15.08 21.72 -6.61
C TRP A 235 -15.97 20.99 -5.62
N THR A 236 -16.92 20.18 -6.09
CA THR A 236 -17.74 19.31 -5.24
C THR A 236 -16.91 18.35 -4.40
N LYS A 237 -15.80 17.81 -4.94
CA LYS A 237 -14.86 16.98 -4.17
C LYS A 237 -14.14 17.80 -3.10
N PHE A 238 -13.70 19.02 -3.43
CA PHE A 238 -13.07 19.93 -2.48
C PHE A 238 -14.02 20.31 -1.34
N ASP A 239 -15.25 20.72 -1.67
CA ASP A 239 -16.28 21.11 -0.70
C ASP A 239 -16.66 19.92 0.21
N SER A 240 -16.81 18.72 -0.38
CA SER A 240 -17.06 17.48 0.39
C SER A 240 -15.90 17.13 1.31
N LEU A 241 -14.66 17.36 0.86
CA LEU A 241 -13.45 17.12 1.66
C LEU A 241 -13.39 18.05 2.87
N LEU A 242 -13.63 19.35 2.68
CA LEU A 242 -13.66 20.32 3.77
C LEU A 242 -14.76 20.00 4.79
N SER A 243 -15.95 19.63 4.31
CA SER A 243 -17.08 19.24 5.17
C SER A 243 -16.75 17.99 5.99
N TRP A 244 -16.15 16.97 5.36
CA TRP A 244 -15.71 15.76 6.05
C TRP A 244 -14.64 16.06 7.10
N LEU A 245 -13.63 16.88 6.77
CA LEU A 245 -12.56 17.27 7.71
C LEU A 245 -13.06 18.14 8.85
N ALA A 246 -14.12 18.92 8.66
CA ALA A 246 -14.74 19.67 9.74
C ALA A 246 -15.38 18.76 10.79
N ALA A 247 -15.91 17.60 10.37
CA ALA A 247 -16.52 16.60 11.24
C ALA A 247 -15.52 15.56 11.79
N PHE A 248 -14.32 15.48 11.22
CA PHE A 248 -13.29 14.49 11.55
C PHE A 248 -12.68 14.75 12.93
N LYS A 249 -12.59 13.71 13.77
CA LYS A 249 -12.09 13.79 15.14
C LYS A 249 -10.73 13.08 15.29
N PRO A 250 -9.94 13.41 16.33
CA PRO A 250 -8.66 12.73 16.61
C PRO A 250 -8.77 11.20 16.79
N ASN A 251 -9.93 10.69 17.20
CA ASN A 251 -10.18 9.26 17.38
C ASN A 251 -10.47 8.53 16.06
N ASP A 252 -10.77 9.26 14.99
CA ASP A 252 -11.05 8.68 13.67
C ASP A 252 -9.74 8.31 12.93
N VAL A 253 -8.60 8.88 13.37
CA VAL A 253 -7.28 8.49 12.88
C VAL A 253 -6.96 7.07 13.32
N LYS A 254 -6.64 6.21 12.35
CA LYS A 254 -6.34 4.79 12.62
C LYS A 254 -5.11 4.66 13.51
N PRO A 255 -5.10 3.75 14.51
CA PRO A 255 -3.95 3.54 15.39
C PRO A 255 -2.64 3.27 14.64
N ASN A 256 -2.70 2.54 13.52
CA ASN A 256 -1.53 2.25 12.69
C ASN A 256 -0.88 3.51 12.11
N GLU A 257 -1.67 4.51 11.73
CA GLU A 257 -1.17 5.78 11.20
C GLU A 257 -0.47 6.58 12.32
N LYS A 258 -1.01 6.55 13.54
CA LYS A 258 -0.36 7.14 14.72
C LYS A 258 0.98 6.47 15.05
N ILE A 259 1.04 5.13 14.95
CA ILE A 259 2.28 4.37 15.16
C ILE A 259 3.32 4.72 14.08
N GLU A 260 2.92 4.84 12.81
CA GLU A 260 3.82 5.27 11.74
C GLU A 260 4.39 6.67 11.99
N HIS A 261 3.54 7.61 12.45
CA HIS A 261 3.99 8.95 12.82
C HIS A 261 4.97 8.91 14.00
N ALA A 262 4.71 8.10 15.03
CA ALA A 262 5.64 7.91 16.14
C ALA A 262 7.00 7.36 15.68
N ILE A 263 7.01 6.41 14.73
CA ILE A 263 8.26 5.91 14.11
C ILE A 263 9.02 7.05 13.42
N HIS A 264 8.32 7.93 12.71
CA HIS A 264 8.94 9.09 12.06
C HIS A 264 9.57 10.04 13.08
N LEU A 265 8.86 10.37 14.17
CA LEU A 265 9.38 11.23 15.23
C LEU A 265 10.62 10.64 15.92
N ILE A 266 10.61 9.33 16.22
CA ILE A 266 11.76 8.65 16.84
C ILE A 266 12.96 8.68 15.89
N LYS A 267 12.75 8.47 14.58
CA LYS A 267 13.83 8.55 13.59
C LYS A 267 14.41 9.95 13.46
N ASP A 268 13.55 10.95 13.42
CA ASP A 268 13.95 12.36 13.29
C ASP A 268 14.81 12.78 14.49
N ALA A 269 14.34 12.50 15.70
CA ALA A 269 15.06 12.76 16.95
C ALA A 269 16.44 12.09 17.01
N TYR A 270 16.60 10.94 16.34
CA TYR A 270 17.82 10.15 16.38
C TYR A 270 18.74 10.36 15.17
N SER A 271 18.28 11.04 14.12
CA SER A 271 19.09 11.33 12.92
C SER A 271 20.26 12.29 13.21
N GLN A 272 20.26 12.96 14.36
CA GLN A 272 21.21 14.01 14.73
C GLN A 272 22.17 13.63 15.88
N GLN A 273 22.14 12.40 16.40
CA GLN A 273 22.97 11.98 17.53
C GLN A 273 24.04 10.96 17.14
N ASP A 274 25.32 11.29 17.36
CA ASP A 274 26.50 10.41 17.21
C ASP A 274 26.68 9.40 18.37
N ASP A 275 25.65 9.20 19.20
CA ASP A 275 25.70 8.31 20.36
C ASP A 275 25.45 6.84 19.92
N ASN A 276 26.52 6.11 19.63
CA ASN A 276 26.48 4.75 19.08
C ASN A 276 25.67 3.75 19.96
N ASP A 277 25.66 3.93 21.28
CA ASP A 277 25.04 2.97 22.22
C ASP A 277 23.50 3.03 22.18
N LYS A 278 22.94 4.23 22.06
CA LYS A 278 21.49 4.43 21.97
C LYS A 278 20.96 4.09 20.57
N THR A 279 21.80 4.12 19.53
CA THR A 279 21.42 3.83 18.13
C THR A 279 20.83 2.43 18.00
N LEU A 280 21.45 1.44 18.63
CA LEU A 280 20.99 0.06 18.60
C LEU A 280 19.67 -0.12 19.36
N PHE A 281 19.48 0.59 20.48
CA PHE A 281 18.24 0.55 21.22
C PHE A 281 17.08 1.06 20.37
N PHE A 282 17.21 2.26 19.79
CA PHE A 282 16.16 2.84 18.97
C PHE A 282 15.92 2.06 17.67
N SER A 283 16.95 1.47 17.07
CA SER A 283 16.77 0.61 15.89
C SER A 283 15.89 -0.60 16.21
N VAL A 284 16.11 -1.23 17.36
CA VAL A 284 15.28 -2.35 17.85
C VAL A 284 13.86 -1.89 18.14
N ILE A 285 13.65 -0.75 18.81
CA ILE A 285 12.31 -0.22 19.10
C ILE A 285 11.56 0.09 17.81
N ILE A 286 12.21 0.75 16.84
CA ILE A 286 11.61 1.03 15.52
C ILE A 286 11.23 -0.27 14.80
N GLU A 287 12.09 -1.30 14.85
CA GLU A 287 11.78 -2.61 14.28
C GLU A 287 10.56 -3.25 14.96
N GLN A 288 10.49 -3.21 16.29
CA GLN A 288 9.33 -3.72 17.04
C GLN A 288 8.04 -3.00 16.64
N LEU A 289 8.05 -1.66 16.53
CA LEU A 289 6.88 -0.90 16.07
C LEU A 289 6.50 -1.28 14.63
N LYS A 290 7.46 -1.43 13.72
CA LYS A 290 7.17 -1.90 12.34
C LYS A 290 6.55 -3.29 12.31
N LEU A 291 6.99 -4.19 13.19
CA LEU A 291 6.45 -5.54 13.30
C LEU A 291 4.98 -5.52 13.77
N THR A 292 4.56 -4.56 14.59
CA THR A 292 3.13 -4.40 14.95
C THR A 292 2.23 -4.01 13.78
N LEU A 293 2.79 -3.33 12.77
CA LEU A 293 2.04 -2.84 11.59
C LEU A 293 1.87 -3.92 10.51
N SER A 294 2.74 -4.94 10.50
CA SER A 294 2.77 -5.97 9.47
C SER A 294 2.22 -7.30 9.97
N SER A 295 1.38 -7.95 9.16
CA SER A 295 0.94 -9.32 9.42
C SER A 295 2.03 -10.36 9.12
N LYS A 296 3.01 -10.01 8.28
CA LYS A 296 4.18 -10.83 7.97
C LYS A 296 5.42 -10.23 8.59
N HIS A 297 5.93 -10.88 9.63
CA HIS A 297 7.11 -10.40 10.34
C HIS A 297 8.39 -10.66 9.54
N ILE A 298 9.09 -9.60 9.20
CA ILE A 298 10.42 -9.61 8.59
C ILE A 298 11.37 -9.00 9.61
N TYR A 299 12.42 -9.73 9.97
CA TYR A 299 13.38 -9.34 11.00
C TYR A 299 14.70 -8.92 10.37
N SER A 300 15.37 -7.93 10.96
CA SER A 300 16.73 -7.55 10.57
C SER A 300 17.73 -8.63 10.95
N THR A 301 18.88 -8.66 10.28
CA THR A 301 19.97 -9.60 10.58
C THR A 301 20.48 -9.41 12.00
N GLU A 302 20.61 -8.16 12.46
CA GLU A 302 21.07 -7.83 13.81
C GLU A 302 20.09 -8.34 14.88
N PHE A 303 18.79 -8.10 14.68
CA PHE A 303 17.77 -8.59 15.59
C PHE A 303 17.67 -10.12 15.58
N LEU A 304 17.85 -10.77 14.43
CA LEU A 304 17.92 -12.23 14.34
C LEU A 304 19.11 -12.81 15.11
N LEU A 305 20.28 -12.18 15.02
CA LEU A 305 21.46 -12.59 15.78
C LEU A 305 21.24 -12.41 17.28
N LEU A 306 20.64 -11.30 17.71
CA LEU A 306 20.27 -11.06 19.10
C LEU A 306 19.26 -12.10 19.60
N ALA A 307 18.20 -12.35 18.83
CA ALA A 307 17.18 -13.33 19.16
C ALA A 307 17.75 -14.75 19.22
N ALA A 308 18.66 -15.11 18.31
CA ALA A 308 19.35 -16.40 18.33
C ALA A 308 20.21 -16.56 19.58
N LYS A 309 21.04 -15.55 19.93
CA LYS A 309 21.83 -15.55 21.16
C LYS A 309 20.93 -15.72 22.38
N PHE A 310 19.85 -14.94 22.47
CA PHE A 310 18.91 -15.01 23.58
C PHE A 310 18.24 -16.40 23.67
N TYR A 311 17.82 -16.97 22.54
CA TYR A 311 17.23 -18.30 22.47
C TYR A 311 18.19 -19.41 22.90
N PHE A 312 19.45 -19.40 22.43
CA PHE A 312 20.41 -20.45 22.73
C PHE A 312 20.97 -20.38 24.16
N CYS A 313 21.11 -19.17 24.72
CA CYS A 313 21.55 -19.00 26.09
C CYS A 313 20.43 -19.21 27.11
N TYR A 314 19.21 -18.74 26.81
CA TYR A 314 18.09 -18.72 27.76
C TYR A 314 16.76 -19.18 27.13
N PRO A 315 16.62 -20.47 26.74
CA PRO A 315 15.45 -20.96 25.99
C PRO A 315 14.10 -20.77 26.70
N ALA A 316 14.09 -20.93 28.03
CA ALA A 316 12.89 -20.78 28.85
C ALA A 316 12.42 -19.31 28.90
N ALA A 317 13.36 -18.39 29.16
CA ALA A 317 13.07 -16.96 29.16
C ALA A 317 12.63 -16.47 27.77
N TYR A 318 13.27 -16.97 26.71
CA TYR A 318 12.86 -16.68 25.33
C TYR A 318 11.40 -17.09 25.06
N SER A 319 11.05 -18.31 25.46
CA SER A 319 9.69 -18.84 25.31
C SER A 319 8.67 -18.02 26.10
N PHE A 320 9.00 -17.65 27.34
CA PHE A 320 8.17 -16.81 28.20
C PHE A 320 7.91 -15.43 27.58
N ILE A 321 8.97 -14.69 27.23
CA ILE A 321 8.85 -13.35 26.65
C ILE A 321 8.07 -13.40 25.34
N ARG A 322 8.36 -14.38 24.48
CA ARG A 322 7.61 -14.54 23.23
C ARG A 322 6.12 -14.83 23.48
N SER A 323 5.81 -15.70 24.44
CA SER A 323 4.42 -16.05 24.78
C SER A 323 3.64 -14.89 25.41
N SER A 324 4.32 -14.03 26.17
CA SER A 324 3.75 -12.83 26.79
C SER A 324 3.36 -11.74 25.79
N LYS A 325 3.82 -11.84 24.53
CA LYS A 325 3.64 -10.83 23.46
C LYS A 325 4.19 -9.44 23.80
N ILE A 326 5.03 -9.32 24.82
CA ILE A 326 5.74 -8.07 25.16
C ILE A 326 6.71 -7.69 24.04
N LEU A 327 7.42 -8.68 23.47
CA LEU A 327 8.29 -8.51 22.30
C LEU A 327 7.87 -9.46 21.18
N ILE A 328 7.91 -8.95 19.95
CA ILE A 328 7.69 -9.74 18.74
C ILE A 328 9.00 -10.44 18.38
N LEU A 329 9.16 -11.65 18.90
CA LEU A 329 10.34 -12.48 18.69
C LEU A 329 10.12 -13.55 17.59
N PRO A 330 11.17 -13.88 16.81
CA PRO A 330 11.14 -14.97 15.85
C PRO A 330 10.64 -16.28 16.45
N HIS A 331 10.05 -17.14 15.62
CA HIS A 331 9.69 -18.47 16.11
C HIS A 331 10.96 -19.32 16.33
N PRO A 332 11.07 -20.12 17.42
CA PRO A 332 12.21 -21.01 17.64
C PRO A 332 12.53 -21.94 16.45
N VAL A 333 11.50 -22.38 15.72
CA VAL A 333 11.68 -23.18 14.49
C VAL A 333 12.43 -22.40 13.41
N TYR A 334 12.14 -21.10 13.26
CA TYR A 334 12.83 -20.26 12.28
C TYR A 334 14.31 -20.08 12.65
N ILE A 335 14.62 -19.81 13.94
CA ILE A 335 15.99 -19.73 14.45
C ILE A 335 16.72 -21.06 14.23
N LYS A 336 16.10 -22.19 14.58
CA LYS A 336 16.67 -23.53 14.34
C LYS A 336 16.91 -23.80 12.86
N LYS A 337 16.01 -23.37 11.97
CA LYS A 337 16.16 -23.53 10.52
C LYS A 337 17.37 -22.74 9.99
N LEU A 338 17.54 -21.51 10.44
CA LEU A 338 18.72 -20.69 10.11
C LEU A 338 20.00 -21.33 10.65
N SER A 339 19.99 -21.80 11.90
CA SER A 339 21.12 -22.49 12.51
C SER A 339 21.47 -23.80 11.79
N ASN A 340 20.49 -24.58 11.33
CA ASN A 340 20.73 -25.82 10.58
C ASN A 340 21.42 -25.58 9.22
N ALA A 341 21.27 -24.39 8.63
CA ALA A 341 22.03 -24.02 7.43
C ALA A 341 23.54 -23.92 7.73
N LEU A 342 23.89 -23.56 8.96
CA LEU A 342 25.24 -23.51 9.49
C LEU A 342 25.61 -24.91 10.02
N LYS A 343 26.08 -25.81 9.14
CA LYS A 343 26.58 -27.14 9.55
C LYS A 343 27.69 -26.97 10.59
N GLY A 344 27.52 -27.54 11.79
CA GLY A 344 28.48 -27.47 12.89
C GLY A 344 29.80 -28.22 12.63
N PRO A 345 30.76 -28.20 13.57
CA PRO A 345 32.12 -28.75 13.39
C PRO A 345 32.16 -30.28 13.45
N SER A 346 31.28 -30.97 12.71
CA SER A 346 31.10 -32.42 12.77
C SER A 346 32.22 -33.24 12.14
N SER A 347 33.18 -32.60 11.47
CA SER A 347 34.39 -33.23 10.93
C SER A 347 35.45 -32.18 10.57
N VAL A 348 36.70 -32.60 10.46
CA VAL A 348 37.85 -31.75 10.06
C VAL A 348 37.67 -31.18 8.64
N SER A 349 36.91 -31.87 7.79
CA SER A 349 36.70 -31.53 6.38
C SER A 349 35.38 -30.80 6.09
N ASN A 350 34.69 -30.27 7.10
CA ASN A 350 33.44 -29.54 6.86
C ASN A 350 33.71 -28.16 6.23
N ASN A 351 33.56 -28.08 4.90
CA ASN A 351 33.77 -26.85 4.11
C ASN A 351 33.06 -25.62 4.67
N ASN A 352 31.84 -25.74 5.22
CA ASN A 352 31.11 -24.59 5.75
C ASN A 352 31.77 -24.04 7.03
N HIS A 353 32.27 -24.94 7.88
CA HIS A 353 32.96 -24.57 9.11
C HIS A 353 34.36 -24.01 8.81
N ILE A 354 35.05 -24.59 7.82
CA ILE A 354 36.34 -24.07 7.32
C ILE A 354 36.17 -22.65 6.78
N MET A 355 35.14 -22.37 5.98
CA MET A 355 34.85 -21.01 5.51
C MET A 355 34.59 -20.04 6.66
N TYR A 356 33.90 -20.48 7.73
CA TYR A 356 33.73 -19.68 8.94
C TYR A 356 35.07 -19.38 9.62
N LEU A 357 35.92 -20.40 9.82
CA LEU A 357 37.25 -20.25 10.43
C LEU A 357 38.16 -19.35 9.58
N GLN A 358 38.10 -19.43 8.25
CA GLN A 358 38.84 -18.57 7.33
C GLN A 358 38.43 -17.09 7.50
N LYS A 359 37.12 -16.80 7.48
CA LYS A 359 36.63 -15.44 7.75
C LYS A 359 36.99 -14.95 9.15
N LYS A 360 37.00 -15.83 10.15
CA LYS A 360 37.47 -15.48 11.49
C LYS A 360 38.95 -15.16 11.52
N ASN A 361 39.78 -15.92 10.81
CA ASN A 361 41.22 -15.66 10.69
C ASN A 361 41.53 -14.31 10.00
N GLU A 362 40.69 -13.86 9.06
CA GLU A 362 40.80 -12.52 8.47
C GLU A 362 40.56 -11.40 9.49
N MET A 363 39.69 -11.63 10.48
CA MET A 363 39.37 -10.66 11.53
C MET A 363 40.40 -10.62 12.67
N LEU A 364 41.26 -11.63 12.81
CA LEU A 364 42.27 -11.70 13.85
C LEU A 364 43.51 -10.89 13.46
N SER A 365 44.07 -10.18 14.44
CA SER A 365 45.33 -9.46 14.26
C SER A 365 46.53 -10.42 14.21
N PRO A 366 47.71 -10.02 13.66
CA PRO A 366 48.84 -10.93 13.46
C PRO A 366 49.33 -11.66 14.71
N HIS A 367 49.29 -11.00 15.88
CA HIS A 367 49.72 -11.61 17.14
C HIS A 367 48.70 -12.63 17.66
N GLU A 368 47.41 -12.46 17.38
CA GLU A 368 46.37 -13.41 17.79
C GLU A 368 46.40 -14.74 17.02
N LYS A 369 47.06 -14.75 15.86
CA LYS A 369 47.24 -15.92 15.00
C LYS A 369 48.27 -16.91 15.53
N LEU A 370 49.05 -16.55 16.55
CA LEU A 370 49.88 -17.51 17.26
C LEU A 370 49.00 -18.35 18.19
N ILE A 371 48.70 -19.57 17.76
CA ILE A 371 47.71 -20.45 18.40
C ILE A 371 48.35 -21.71 18.97
N CYS A 372 47.74 -22.25 20.03
CA CYS A 372 47.99 -23.58 20.56
C CYS A 372 46.81 -24.49 20.18
N LEU A 373 47.11 -25.69 19.67
CA LEU A 373 46.13 -26.73 19.41
C LEU A 373 45.94 -27.56 20.67
N LEU A 374 44.72 -27.55 21.20
CA LEU A 374 44.27 -28.38 22.30
C LEU A 374 43.51 -29.58 21.74
N ILE A 375 43.88 -30.76 22.18
CA ILE A 375 43.28 -32.03 21.78
C ILE A 375 42.74 -32.67 23.06
N ASP A 376 41.45 -32.97 23.07
CA ASP A 376 40.78 -33.57 24.23
C ASP A 376 39.71 -34.59 23.82
N GLU A 377 39.35 -35.49 24.72
CA GLU A 377 38.42 -36.59 24.48
C GLU A 377 37.17 -36.43 25.34
N ILE A 378 36.01 -36.35 24.69
CA ILE A 378 34.71 -36.25 25.36
C ILE A 378 34.02 -37.61 25.30
N TYR A 379 33.87 -38.28 26.44
CA TYR A 379 33.13 -39.53 26.52
C TYR A 379 31.63 -39.28 26.27
N VAL A 380 31.03 -40.10 25.41
CA VAL A 380 29.61 -40.02 25.05
C VAL A 380 28.94 -41.38 25.15
N ASN A 381 27.66 -41.38 25.47
CA ASN A 381 26.87 -42.61 25.48
C ASN A 381 26.74 -43.16 24.06
N PRO A 382 27.12 -44.42 23.80
CA PRO A 382 26.99 -45.03 22.48
C PRO A 382 25.52 -45.05 22.04
N GLY A 383 25.25 -44.54 20.85
CA GLY A 383 23.90 -44.56 20.28
C GLY A 383 23.87 -44.05 18.85
N LEU A 384 22.98 -44.61 18.04
CA LEU A 384 22.73 -44.14 16.68
C LEU A 384 21.42 -43.38 16.65
N ASN A 385 21.47 -42.14 16.15
CA ASN A 385 20.30 -41.30 16.00
C ASN A 385 20.10 -40.97 14.52
N TYR A 386 18.94 -41.31 13.97
CA TYR A 386 18.59 -40.90 12.62
C TYR A 386 17.84 -39.56 12.66
N LYS A 387 18.42 -38.52 12.05
CA LYS A 387 17.82 -37.18 12.01
C LYS A 387 18.03 -36.52 10.66
N GLY A 388 16.93 -36.12 10.01
CA GLY A 388 16.97 -35.33 8.78
C GLY A 388 17.70 -36.01 7.62
N GLY A 389 17.47 -37.32 7.42
CA GLY A 389 18.13 -38.07 6.35
C GLY A 389 19.52 -38.60 6.69
N LYS A 390 20.07 -38.26 7.86
CA LYS A 390 21.45 -38.59 8.26
C LYS A 390 21.47 -39.45 9.52
N LEU A 391 22.35 -40.45 9.50
CA LEU A 391 22.69 -41.26 10.66
C LEU A 391 23.79 -40.56 11.46
N LEU A 392 23.50 -40.21 12.72
CA LEU A 392 24.41 -39.57 13.67
C LEU A 392 24.88 -40.58 14.73
N GLY A 393 26.06 -40.35 15.29
CA GLY A 393 26.63 -41.20 16.35
C GLY A 393 27.42 -42.41 15.85
N LYS A 394 27.62 -42.52 14.53
CA LYS A 394 28.57 -43.47 13.95
C LYS A 394 29.99 -42.92 14.12
N ALA A 395 30.92 -43.80 14.51
CA ALA A 395 32.33 -43.45 14.60
C ALA A 395 32.96 -43.27 13.21
N GLU A 396 33.93 -42.36 13.08
CA GLU A 396 34.68 -42.18 11.84
C GLU A 396 35.72 -43.29 11.63
N ASN A 397 36.34 -43.78 12.71
CA ASN A 397 37.36 -44.83 12.63
C ASN A 397 36.80 -46.26 12.50
N ALA A 398 35.54 -46.48 12.86
CA ALA A 398 34.95 -47.80 12.85
C ALA A 398 33.50 -47.78 12.35
N ASN A 399 33.04 -48.87 11.74
CA ASN A 399 31.64 -49.04 11.35
C ASN A 399 30.74 -49.39 12.57
N GLN A 400 30.87 -48.64 13.65
CA GLN A 400 30.21 -48.87 14.94
C GLN A 400 29.76 -47.55 15.58
N GLN A 401 28.99 -47.65 16.67
CA GLN A 401 28.53 -46.50 17.45
C GLN A 401 29.69 -45.87 18.22
N ALA A 402 29.91 -44.57 18.06
CA ALA A 402 30.95 -43.82 18.77
C ALA A 402 30.69 -43.82 20.29
N ASN A 403 31.75 -43.91 21.07
CA ASN A 403 31.72 -43.80 22.54
C ASN A 403 32.60 -42.66 23.06
N THR A 404 33.40 -42.04 22.18
CA THR A 404 34.14 -40.82 22.47
C THR A 404 33.98 -39.83 21.30
N ILE A 405 34.18 -38.55 21.58
CA ILE A 405 34.31 -37.49 20.58
C ILE A 405 35.67 -36.83 20.79
N GLN A 406 36.53 -36.90 19.79
CA GLN A 406 37.78 -36.15 19.78
C GLN A 406 37.48 -34.68 19.48
N ALA A 407 37.77 -33.81 20.45
CA ALA A 407 37.65 -32.38 20.33
C ALA A 407 39.01 -31.76 19.98
N PHE A 408 39.04 -31.05 18.85
CA PHE A 408 40.15 -30.19 18.45
C PHE A 408 39.74 -28.75 18.72
N MET A 409 40.46 -28.06 19.59
CA MET A 409 40.21 -26.67 19.95
C MET A 409 41.48 -25.85 19.73
N ILE A 410 41.34 -24.62 19.26
CA ILE A 410 42.44 -23.66 19.18
C ILE A 410 42.27 -22.60 20.24
N THR A 411 43.37 -22.21 20.87
CA THR A 411 43.44 -21.05 21.75
C THR A 411 44.55 -20.13 21.27
N SER A 412 44.29 -18.82 21.22
CA SER A 412 45.36 -17.85 20.99
C SER A 412 46.27 -17.79 22.20
N LEU A 413 47.58 -17.62 21.97
CA LEU A 413 48.56 -17.41 23.04
C LEU A 413 48.53 -15.98 23.58
N PHE A 414 48.14 -15.01 22.75
CA PHE A 414 48.18 -13.58 23.08
C PHE A 414 46.79 -12.94 23.22
N SER A 415 45.70 -13.71 23.07
CA SER A 415 44.35 -13.20 23.35
C SER A 415 43.46 -14.25 24.01
N LYS A 416 42.26 -13.82 24.42
CA LYS A 416 41.23 -14.70 24.99
C LYS A 416 40.51 -15.53 23.93
N TYR A 417 40.89 -15.39 22.65
CA TYR A 417 40.26 -16.10 21.54
C TYR A 417 40.43 -17.61 21.70
N LYS A 418 39.31 -18.33 21.68
CA LYS A 418 39.21 -19.78 21.72
C LYS A 418 38.14 -20.21 20.74
N GLU A 419 38.38 -21.31 20.03
CA GLU A 419 37.42 -21.81 19.05
C GLU A 419 37.51 -23.33 18.90
N ILE A 420 36.37 -23.98 18.67
CA ILE A 420 36.33 -25.42 18.39
C ILE A 420 36.57 -25.59 16.88
N VAL A 421 37.61 -26.35 16.52
CA VAL A 421 37.96 -26.63 15.12
C VAL A 421 37.18 -27.81 14.57
N ALA A 422 37.15 -28.91 15.34
CA ALA A 422 36.48 -30.15 14.93
C ALA A 422 36.06 -30.97 16.16
N LEU A 423 34.93 -31.66 16.02
CA LEU A 423 34.40 -32.66 16.94
C LEU A 423 34.21 -33.96 16.14
N VAL A 424 35.10 -34.92 16.33
CA VAL A 424 35.16 -36.15 15.55
C VAL A 424 34.67 -37.33 16.39
N PRO A 425 33.54 -37.97 16.05
CA PRO A 425 33.04 -39.12 16.79
C PRO A 425 33.91 -40.37 16.54
N MET A 426 34.34 -41.06 17.60
CA MET A 426 35.28 -42.17 17.55
C MET A 426 34.79 -43.37 18.39
N LYS A 427 35.22 -44.58 18.01
CA LYS A 427 35.01 -45.82 18.75
C LYS A 427 36.34 -46.26 19.35
N ASN A 428 36.42 -46.41 20.68
CA ASN A 428 37.55 -47.00 21.41
C ASN A 428 38.91 -46.63 20.81
N GLN A 429 39.46 -45.47 21.17
CA GLN A 429 40.74 -45.03 20.63
C GLN A 429 41.82 -46.07 20.88
N THR A 430 42.34 -46.59 19.78
CA THR A 430 43.65 -47.23 19.78
C THR A 430 44.72 -46.17 19.56
N ALA A 431 45.95 -46.44 20.02
CA ALA A 431 47.08 -45.55 19.77
C ALA A 431 47.28 -45.28 18.26
N ASP A 432 46.87 -46.24 17.41
CA ASP A 432 46.92 -46.15 15.95
C ASP A 432 45.86 -45.19 15.36
N ASP A 433 44.65 -45.14 15.91
CA ASP A 433 43.58 -44.22 15.46
C ASP A 433 43.95 -42.75 15.72
N LEU A 434 44.53 -42.48 16.89
CA LEU A 434 45.03 -41.17 17.27
C LEU A 434 46.27 -40.80 16.42
N TYR A 435 47.10 -41.78 16.07
CA TYR A 435 48.28 -41.60 15.23
C TYR A 435 47.95 -41.14 13.80
N CYS A 436 46.92 -41.71 13.15
CA CYS A 436 46.52 -41.32 11.79
C CYS A 436 45.93 -39.90 11.68
N GLN A 437 45.35 -39.35 12.75
CA GLN A 437 44.76 -38.01 12.76
C GLN A 437 45.75 -36.89 13.16
N THR A 438 46.86 -37.23 13.82
CA THR A 438 47.67 -36.25 14.60
C THR A 438 49.10 -35.99 14.08
N LEU A 439 49.52 -36.52 12.92
CA LEU A 439 50.85 -36.24 12.32
C LEU A 439 50.70 -35.86 10.84
N LYS A 440 50.93 -34.63 10.35
CA LYS A 440 52.13 -33.76 10.46
C LYS A 440 52.63 -33.38 11.88
N ASN A 441 53.77 -34.00 12.24
CA ASN A 441 54.90 -33.59 13.10
C ASN A 441 54.95 -33.85 14.65
N ALA A 442 55.62 -34.97 15.01
CA ALA A 442 56.54 -35.37 16.11
C ALA A 442 56.13 -35.56 17.62
N PRO A 443 56.82 -36.47 18.39
CA PRO A 443 56.25 -37.37 19.43
C PRO A 443 56.97 -37.44 20.82
N LYS A 444 56.34 -38.08 21.86
CA LYS A 444 56.90 -39.10 22.82
C LYS A 444 56.16 -39.16 24.19
N LEU A 445 55.86 -40.39 24.66
CA LEU A 445 55.28 -40.74 25.97
C LEU A 445 55.63 -42.20 26.31
N SER A 446 55.82 -42.59 27.59
CA SER A 446 55.45 -43.96 28.03
C SER A 446 55.31 -44.23 29.55
N GLN A 447 54.55 -45.31 29.78
CA GLN A 447 54.52 -46.41 30.77
C GLN A 447 53.78 -46.30 32.13
N LYS A 448 52.55 -45.75 32.19
CA LYS A 448 51.65 -45.77 33.39
C LYS A 448 52.18 -45.05 34.64
N VAL A 449 53.37 -44.48 34.52
CA VAL A 449 54.44 -44.78 35.45
C VAL A 449 54.29 -43.88 36.69
N LEU A 450 53.81 -44.29 37.85
CA LEU A 450 53.55 -45.63 38.34
C LEU A 450 52.40 -45.56 39.36
N TYR A 451 51.18 -45.30 38.85
CA TYR A 451 49.89 -45.78 39.39
C TYR A 451 49.13 -45.01 40.52
N PRO A 452 48.41 -43.92 40.21
CA PRO A 452 47.24 -43.51 40.99
C PRO A 452 45.94 -44.27 40.59
N THR A 453 44.79 -44.05 41.24
CA THR A 453 43.49 -44.72 41.00
C THR A 453 42.67 -44.04 39.88
N SER A 454 41.67 -44.72 39.29
CA SER A 454 41.06 -44.31 38.01
C SER A 454 40.25 -43.01 38.06
N PHE A 455 39.61 -42.69 39.18
CA PHE A 455 38.73 -41.51 39.32
C PHE A 455 39.46 -40.28 39.91
N GLU A 456 40.37 -40.51 40.86
CA GLU A 456 41.06 -39.44 41.60
C GLU A 456 42.19 -38.79 40.79
N LYS A 457 42.72 -39.46 39.76
CA LYS A 457 43.66 -38.88 38.78
C LYS A 457 43.13 -37.66 38.04
N GLN A 458 41.82 -37.57 37.85
CA GLN A 458 41.23 -36.52 37.02
C GLN A 458 41.08 -35.20 37.78
N ASN A 459 41.24 -35.19 39.11
CA ASN A 459 41.11 -34.00 39.94
C ASN A 459 42.46 -33.33 40.16
N VAL A 460 42.78 -32.33 39.32
CA VAL A 460 44.01 -31.52 39.43
C VAL A 460 44.14 -30.87 40.81
N LEU A 461 43.04 -30.55 41.48
CA LEU A 461 43.06 -29.95 42.83
C LEU A 461 43.60 -30.93 43.89
N LEU A 462 43.28 -32.23 43.79
CA LEU A 462 43.79 -33.25 44.73
C LEU A 462 45.29 -33.48 44.56
N ALA A 463 45.79 -33.48 43.32
CA ALA A 463 47.23 -33.58 43.05
C ALA A 463 47.99 -32.34 43.54
N LEU A 464 47.42 -31.13 43.41
CA LEU A 464 48.02 -29.90 43.91
C LEU A 464 48.00 -29.79 45.44
N ASN A 465 47.02 -30.40 46.10
CA ASN A 465 46.95 -30.44 47.56
C ASN A 465 48.09 -31.26 48.19
N ILE A 466 48.64 -32.25 47.49
CA ILE A 466 49.82 -33.01 47.95
C ILE A 466 51.02 -32.07 48.11
N PHE A 467 51.22 -31.19 47.13
CA PHE A 467 52.34 -30.26 47.09
C PHE A 467 52.01 -28.88 47.69
N HIS A 468 51.01 -28.77 48.56
CA HIS A 468 50.62 -27.46 49.11
C HIS A 468 51.70 -26.88 50.05
N GLU A 469 51.84 -25.55 50.08
CA GLU A 469 52.84 -24.83 50.88
C GLU A 469 52.75 -25.16 52.39
N SER A 470 51.54 -25.44 52.90
CA SER A 470 51.32 -25.87 54.28
C SER A 470 51.96 -27.21 54.62
N ASN A 471 52.06 -28.13 53.64
CA ASN A 471 52.61 -29.47 53.85
C ASN A 471 54.14 -29.40 53.90
N SER A 472 54.76 -28.56 53.07
CA SER A 472 56.21 -28.24 53.16
C SER A 472 56.56 -27.59 54.51
N ALA A 473 55.73 -26.67 54.99
CA ALA A 473 55.90 -26.04 56.30
C ALA A 473 55.76 -27.03 57.47
N ALA A 474 54.82 -27.97 57.39
CA ALA A 474 54.64 -29.03 58.38
C ALA A 474 55.83 -30.01 58.41
N LEU A 475 56.34 -30.42 57.25
CA LEU A 475 57.54 -31.27 57.13
C LEU A 475 58.80 -30.61 57.70
N ALA A 476 58.91 -29.28 57.61
CA ALA A 476 60.00 -28.52 58.20
C ALA A 476 59.95 -28.49 59.74
N HIS A 477 58.77 -28.65 60.35
CA HIS A 477 58.57 -28.66 61.80
C HIS A 477 58.86 -30.04 62.41
N GLU A 478 58.51 -31.14 61.72
CA GLU A 478 58.75 -32.51 62.20
C GLU A 478 60.18 -33.04 61.97
N ALA A 479 60.93 -32.49 61.01
CA ALA A 479 62.31 -32.89 60.72
C ALA A 479 63.31 -32.63 61.88
N GLY A 480 62.89 -31.89 62.91
CA GLY A 480 63.68 -31.69 64.14
C GLY A 480 63.82 -32.94 65.01
N GLU A 481 62.98 -33.96 64.84
CA GLU A 481 62.96 -35.13 65.74
C GLU A 481 63.26 -36.49 65.09
N LYS A 482 63.08 -36.71 63.77
CA LYS A 482 63.49 -37.96 63.07
C LYS A 482 63.85 -37.80 61.57
N GLU A 483 64.95 -38.45 61.20
CA GLU A 483 65.36 -38.98 59.87
C GLU A 483 65.68 -38.04 58.67
N LYS A 484 66.69 -38.48 57.89
CA LYS A 484 67.28 -37.84 56.70
C LYS A 484 66.33 -37.65 55.49
N ASP A 485 65.21 -38.37 55.43
CA ASP A 485 64.35 -38.44 54.24
C ASP A 485 63.23 -37.37 54.19
N THR A 486 62.97 -36.72 55.34
CA THR A 486 61.97 -35.64 55.46
C THR A 486 62.44 -34.36 54.75
N MET A 487 63.74 -34.07 54.80
CA MET A 487 64.33 -32.89 54.18
C MET A 487 64.32 -32.97 52.64
N GLY A 488 64.66 -34.13 52.07
CA GLY A 488 64.63 -34.34 50.61
C GLY A 488 63.21 -34.22 50.02
N THR A 489 62.20 -34.70 50.75
CA THR A 489 60.79 -34.60 50.35
C THR A 489 60.27 -33.16 50.36
N LYS A 490 60.69 -32.37 51.37
CA LYS A 490 60.42 -30.94 51.42
C LYS A 490 61.05 -30.20 50.24
N GLU A 491 62.34 -30.43 49.98
CA GLU A 491 63.06 -29.80 48.87
C GLU A 491 62.40 -30.10 47.52
N PHE A 492 61.98 -31.35 47.31
CA PHE A 492 61.23 -31.75 46.11
C PHE A 492 59.87 -31.03 46.01
N THR A 493 59.14 -30.94 47.11
CA THR A 493 57.84 -30.25 47.17
C THR A 493 57.98 -28.75 46.85
N ASP A 494 59.01 -28.09 47.38
CA ASP A 494 59.30 -26.69 47.11
C ASP A 494 59.72 -26.46 45.65
N GLN A 495 60.52 -27.38 45.08
CA GLN A 495 60.90 -27.33 43.66
C GLN A 495 59.69 -27.54 42.73
N PHE A 496 58.81 -28.49 43.06
CA PHE A 496 57.60 -28.73 42.29
C PHE A 496 56.66 -27.51 42.35
N LEU A 497 56.43 -26.95 43.55
CA LEU A 497 55.66 -25.71 43.72
C LEU A 497 56.23 -24.57 42.88
N LYS A 498 57.55 -24.36 42.93
CA LYS A 498 58.23 -23.36 42.12
C LYS A 498 58.00 -23.58 40.63
N TRP A 499 58.18 -24.81 40.14
CA TRP A 499 57.93 -25.16 38.74
C TRP A 499 56.46 -24.94 38.34
N TRP A 500 55.51 -25.46 39.14
CA TRP A 500 54.07 -25.32 38.88
C TRP A 500 53.63 -23.86 38.85
N ASN A 501 54.14 -23.06 39.78
CA ASN A 501 53.85 -21.63 39.86
C ASN A 501 54.36 -20.87 38.64
N ILE A 502 55.51 -21.27 38.08
CA ILE A 502 56.07 -20.70 36.85
C ILE A 502 55.24 -21.10 35.62
N VAL A 503 54.84 -22.37 35.47
CA VAL A 503 54.11 -22.84 34.27
C VAL A 503 52.62 -22.46 34.27
N ASN A 504 52.05 -22.12 35.44
CA ASN A 504 50.64 -21.78 35.63
C ASN A 504 50.39 -20.28 35.98
N VAL A 505 51.28 -19.40 35.50
CA VAL A 505 51.09 -17.95 35.57
C VAL A 505 49.94 -17.56 34.63
N LYS A 506 48.83 -17.05 35.20
CA LYS A 506 47.62 -16.69 34.44
C LYS A 506 47.55 -15.22 34.02
N ASN A 507 48.23 -14.33 34.75
CA ASN A 507 48.34 -12.91 34.43
C ASN A 507 49.65 -12.32 34.98
N SER A 508 50.09 -11.22 34.39
CA SER A 508 51.34 -10.52 34.75
C SER A 508 51.34 -9.96 36.18
N GLU A 509 50.17 -9.76 36.78
CA GLU A 509 50.01 -9.19 38.12
C GLU A 509 49.93 -10.24 39.24
N LYS A 510 49.82 -11.54 38.91
CA LYS A 510 49.67 -12.62 39.90
C LYS A 510 50.81 -12.62 40.91
N GLY A 511 52.05 -12.44 40.45
CA GLY A 511 53.24 -12.40 41.30
C GLY A 511 53.29 -11.18 42.22
N LYS A 512 52.82 -10.01 41.74
CA LYS A 512 52.69 -8.82 42.58
C LYS A 512 51.63 -9.01 43.67
N ARG A 513 50.47 -9.58 43.31
CA ARG A 513 49.35 -9.80 44.24
C ARG A 513 49.66 -10.85 45.32
N LEU A 514 50.31 -11.95 44.94
CA LEU A 514 50.67 -13.04 45.86
C LEU A 514 52.03 -12.84 46.53
N LYS A 515 52.72 -11.71 46.27
CA LYS A 515 54.09 -11.41 46.73
C LYS A 515 55.08 -12.57 46.53
N ASN A 516 54.90 -13.32 45.45
CA ASN A 516 55.72 -14.50 45.16
C ASN A 516 56.47 -14.26 43.84
N PRO A 517 57.82 -14.17 43.89
CA PRO A 517 58.63 -13.78 42.74
C PRO A 517 58.56 -14.80 41.59
N PHE A 518 58.20 -16.05 41.87
CA PHE A 518 58.08 -17.12 40.86
C PHE A 518 56.79 -17.03 40.03
N PHE A 519 55.81 -16.23 40.47
CA PHE A 519 54.62 -15.89 39.66
C PHE A 519 54.80 -14.61 38.84
N THR A 520 55.97 -13.97 38.93
CA THR A 520 56.33 -12.82 38.10
C THR A 520 56.82 -13.37 36.76
N GLN A 521 56.28 -12.90 35.64
CA GLN A 521 56.79 -13.29 34.32
C GLN A 521 58.31 -13.07 34.29
N LEU A 522 59.06 -14.08 33.81
CA LEU A 522 60.42 -13.86 33.32
C LEU A 522 60.31 -12.77 32.26
N GLY A 523 60.75 -11.56 32.61
CA GLY A 523 60.73 -10.42 31.72
C GLY A 523 61.67 -10.71 30.55
N VAL A 524 61.15 -11.33 29.50
CA VAL A 524 61.74 -11.19 28.18
C VAL A 524 61.49 -9.74 27.79
N LYS A 525 62.44 -8.87 28.12
CA LYS A 525 62.63 -7.63 27.38
C LYS A 525 62.99 -8.06 25.96
N ILE A 526 61.98 -8.28 25.13
CA ILE A 526 62.16 -8.28 23.68
C ILE A 526 62.51 -6.82 23.36
N LYS A 527 63.78 -6.59 23.01
CA LYS A 527 64.21 -5.35 22.37
C LYS A 527 63.67 -5.31 20.95
#